data_AF-A0A955IEV7-F1
#
_entry.id   AF-A0A955IEV7-F1
#
_cell.length_a   1.000
_cell.length_b   1.000
_cell.length_c   1.000
_cell.angle_alpha   90.00
_cell.angle_beta   90.00
_cell.angle_gamma   90.00
#
_symmetry.space_group_name_H-M   'P 1'
#
loop_
_entity.id
_entity.type
_entity.pdbx_description
1 polymer ?
#
loop_
_entity_poly.entity_id
_entity_poly.type
_entity_poly.pdbx_seq_one_letter_code
_entity_poly.pdbx_strand_id
1 'polypeptide(L)'
;NCADAAFRVKPKFAPWVDAVMRFEGPIARQNQHLFASDWMTYVDDDLDELLRPPVRAPRAGFAAQAFGTGPTVRYSAMPEMFESLMFAARREIVLTTPYYVPDEAMQNALCAAAHRGIETTIVFPARNDSFVVAAASRSYYAELLAAGVRIHEYVGGLLHTKSVTVDGEITLIGSANMDRRSFDLNYENNILLFDPTVTAEMRRLQEHYVSQSNPVTMDMVATWSARRRLWNNTIAMLGPLL
;
A
#
# COMPACT_ATOMS: atom_id res chain seq x y z
N ASN A 1 4.01 7.06 -11.80
CA ASN A 1 3.12 7.30 -12.95
C ASN A 1 3.97 7.82 -14.10
N CYS A 2 4.02 7.09 -15.23
CA CYS A 2 4.91 7.40 -16.36
C CYS A 2 4.18 8.01 -17.57
N ALA A 3 2.86 8.13 -17.52
CA ALA A 3 2.03 8.39 -18.70
C ALA A 3 1.38 9.77 -18.72
N ASP A 4 1.22 10.44 -17.58
CA ASP A 4 0.47 11.69 -17.50
C ASP A 4 1.31 12.84 -16.90
N ALA A 5 1.41 13.94 -17.65
CA ALA A 5 2.14 15.15 -17.27
C ALA A 5 1.56 15.82 -16.01
N ALA A 6 0.29 15.60 -15.67
CA ALA A 6 -0.32 16.02 -14.41
C ALA A 6 0.34 15.36 -13.19
N PHE A 7 0.99 14.20 -13.38
CA PHE A 7 1.77 13.50 -12.36
C PHE A 7 3.25 13.86 -12.39
N ARG A 8 3.65 14.95 -13.09
CA ARG A 8 5.00 15.50 -12.94
C ARG A 8 5.25 15.82 -11.48
N VAL A 9 6.39 15.35 -10.99
CA VAL A 9 6.87 15.62 -9.64
C VAL A 9 6.89 17.13 -9.41
N LYS A 10 5.99 17.62 -8.57
CA LYS A 10 6.01 19.02 -8.14
C LYS A 10 7.33 19.23 -7.38
N PRO A 11 8.16 20.23 -7.72
CA PRO A 11 9.49 20.41 -7.10
C PRO A 11 9.46 20.43 -5.56
N LYS A 12 8.37 20.93 -4.97
CA LYS A 12 8.13 20.96 -3.52
C LYS A 12 8.16 19.57 -2.86
N PHE A 13 7.76 18.53 -3.57
CA PHE A 13 7.62 17.15 -3.07
C PHE A 13 8.66 16.20 -3.71
N ALA A 14 9.61 16.74 -4.46
CA ALA A 14 10.70 15.97 -5.03
C ALA A 14 11.73 15.57 -3.95
N PRO A 15 12.44 14.45 -4.12
CA PRO A 15 12.19 13.42 -5.14
C PRO A 15 10.95 12.58 -4.81
N TRP A 16 10.31 12.02 -5.84
CA TRP A 16 9.39 10.90 -5.64
C TRP A 16 10.21 9.63 -5.45
N VAL A 17 9.94 8.93 -4.37
CA VAL A 17 10.63 7.68 -4.01
C VAL A 17 9.60 6.58 -4.09
N ASP A 18 9.81 5.64 -5.00
CA ASP A 18 8.87 4.55 -5.26
C ASP A 18 9.64 3.23 -5.47
N ALA A 19 8.93 2.11 -5.38
CA ALA A 19 9.48 0.80 -5.66
C ALA A 19 8.88 0.27 -6.97
N VAL A 20 9.73 -0.27 -7.83
CA VAL A 20 9.32 -0.92 -9.07
C VAL A 20 9.91 -2.32 -9.11
N MET A 21 9.14 -3.28 -9.61
CA MET A 21 9.58 -4.66 -9.74
C MET A 21 9.38 -5.11 -11.18
N ARG A 22 10.37 -5.85 -11.70
CA ARG A 22 10.33 -6.47 -13.02
C ARG A 22 10.02 -7.95 -12.84
N PHE A 23 9.02 -8.43 -13.57
CA PHE A 23 8.58 -9.83 -13.49
C PHE A 23 8.67 -10.50 -14.86
N GLU A 24 8.92 -11.81 -14.85
CA GLU A 24 8.87 -12.67 -16.03
C GLU A 24 8.03 -13.92 -15.74
N GLY A 25 7.47 -14.54 -16.78
CA GLY A 25 6.69 -15.78 -16.66
C GLY A 25 5.17 -15.57 -16.57
N PRO A 26 4.42 -16.53 -16.00
CA PRO A 26 2.95 -16.52 -15.98
C PRO A 26 2.33 -15.26 -15.37
N ILE A 27 3.03 -14.63 -14.42
CA ILE A 27 2.57 -13.40 -13.77
C ILE A 27 2.46 -12.22 -14.75
N ALA A 28 3.32 -12.17 -15.78
CA ALA A 28 3.22 -11.17 -16.84
C ALA A 28 1.94 -11.37 -17.67
N ARG A 29 1.55 -12.63 -17.91
CA ARG A 29 0.28 -12.94 -18.57
C ARG A 29 -0.93 -12.51 -17.73
N GLN A 30 -0.90 -12.73 -16.41
CA GLN A 30 -2.00 -12.28 -15.54
C GLN A 30 -2.16 -10.75 -15.61
N ASN A 31 -1.06 -10.00 -15.59
CA ASN A 31 -1.09 -8.54 -15.76
C ASN A 31 -1.60 -8.11 -17.15
N GLN A 32 -1.24 -8.81 -18.22
CA GLN A 32 -1.80 -8.56 -19.55
C GLN A 32 -3.29 -8.82 -19.60
N HIS A 33 -3.78 -9.85 -18.90
CA HIS A 33 -5.21 -10.14 -18.82
C HIS A 33 -5.94 -9.02 -18.10
N LEU A 34 -5.46 -8.58 -16.93
CA LEU A 34 -6.03 -7.43 -16.21
C LEU A 34 -6.10 -6.18 -17.10
N PHE A 35 -5.00 -5.84 -17.77
CA PHE A 35 -4.97 -4.70 -18.69
C PHE A 35 -5.98 -4.83 -19.83
N ALA A 36 -6.01 -5.99 -20.51
CA ALA A 36 -6.89 -6.19 -21.65
C ALA A 36 -8.37 -6.17 -21.23
N SER A 37 -8.72 -6.80 -20.11
CA SER A 37 -10.07 -6.78 -19.56
C SER A 37 -10.54 -5.37 -19.23
N ASP A 38 -9.71 -4.56 -18.58
CA ASP A 38 -10.05 -3.18 -18.25
C ASP A 38 -10.15 -2.32 -19.53
N TRP A 39 -9.21 -2.47 -20.47
CA TRP A 39 -9.21 -1.71 -21.74
C TRP A 39 -10.45 -1.98 -22.58
N MET A 40 -10.73 -3.26 -22.85
CA MET A 40 -11.85 -3.69 -23.69
C MET A 40 -13.23 -3.41 -23.05
N THR A 41 -13.28 -3.09 -21.75
CA THR A 41 -14.51 -2.65 -21.09
C THR A 41 -14.92 -1.23 -21.51
N TYR A 42 -13.94 -0.37 -21.82
CA TYR A 42 -14.17 1.05 -22.07
C TYR A 42 -13.81 1.50 -23.49
N VAL A 43 -13.13 0.65 -24.26
CA VAL A 43 -12.67 0.92 -25.63
C VAL A 43 -13.09 -0.24 -26.51
N ASP A 44 -13.61 0.06 -27.71
CA ASP A 44 -14.06 -0.93 -28.72
C ASP A 44 -12.87 -1.50 -29.54
N ASP A 45 -11.77 -1.79 -28.85
CA ASP A 45 -10.61 -2.49 -29.42
C ASP A 45 -10.67 -3.97 -29.04
N ASP A 46 -10.28 -4.87 -29.95
CA ASP A 46 -10.10 -6.29 -29.66
C ASP A 46 -8.63 -6.59 -29.33
N LEU A 47 -8.37 -6.91 -28.06
CA LEU A 47 -7.05 -7.27 -27.55
C LEU A 47 -6.89 -8.79 -27.32
N ASP A 48 -7.82 -9.64 -27.79
CA ASP A 48 -7.74 -11.08 -27.59
C ASP A 48 -6.46 -11.68 -28.17
N GLU A 49 -5.96 -11.13 -29.28
CA GLU A 49 -4.70 -11.56 -29.88
C GLU A 49 -3.51 -11.44 -28.91
N LEU A 50 -3.51 -10.42 -28.04
CA LEU A 50 -2.49 -10.25 -27.00
C LEU A 50 -2.47 -11.45 -26.05
N LEU A 51 -3.64 -12.05 -25.78
CA LEU A 51 -3.85 -13.11 -24.79
C LEU A 51 -3.70 -14.53 -25.37
N ARG A 52 -3.85 -14.70 -26.69
CA ARG A 52 -3.76 -16.01 -27.39
C ARG A 52 -2.46 -16.80 -27.15
N PRO A 53 -1.25 -16.20 -27.12
CA PRO A 53 -0.04 -17.00 -27.00
C PRO A 53 -0.02 -17.82 -25.69
N PRO A 54 0.35 -19.12 -25.74
CA PRO A 54 0.26 -20.00 -24.59
C PRO A 54 1.25 -19.59 -23.49
N VAL A 55 0.79 -19.66 -22.24
CA VAL A 55 1.66 -19.49 -21.08
C VAL A 55 2.53 -20.73 -20.93
N ARG A 56 3.84 -20.56 -21.05
CA ARG A 56 4.78 -21.65 -20.78
C ARG A 56 4.94 -21.82 -19.28
N ALA A 57 4.83 -23.07 -18.81
CA ALA A 57 5.15 -23.39 -17.44
C ALA A 57 6.61 -22.98 -17.15
N PRO A 58 6.86 -22.21 -16.08
CA PRO A 58 8.21 -21.80 -15.74
C PRO A 58 9.04 -23.02 -15.33
N ARG A 59 10.33 -23.04 -15.71
CA ARG A 59 11.27 -24.09 -15.29
C ARG A 59 11.71 -23.93 -13.82
N ALA A 60 11.64 -22.71 -13.31
CA ALA A 60 11.97 -22.30 -11.96
C ALA A 60 11.18 -21.02 -11.63
N GLY A 61 10.95 -20.77 -10.35
CA GLY A 61 10.22 -19.61 -9.87
C GLY A 61 9.58 -19.89 -8.52
N PHE A 62 8.63 -19.04 -8.15
CA PHE A 62 7.90 -19.09 -6.90
C PHE A 62 6.43 -18.74 -7.13
N ALA A 63 5.59 -18.96 -6.13
CA ALA A 63 4.17 -18.67 -6.24
C ALA A 63 3.93 -17.15 -6.26
N ALA A 64 3.26 -16.67 -7.30
CA ALA A 64 2.90 -15.28 -7.46
C ALA A 64 1.50 -15.17 -8.07
N GLN A 65 0.75 -14.16 -7.65
CA GLN A 65 -0.58 -13.88 -8.15
C GLN A 65 -0.78 -12.38 -8.35
N ALA A 66 -1.13 -11.99 -9.57
CA ALA A 66 -1.60 -10.65 -9.87
C ALA A 66 -3.12 -10.65 -9.75
N PHE A 67 -3.66 -9.58 -9.20
CA PHE A 67 -5.09 -9.38 -9.09
C PHE A 67 -5.43 -7.91 -9.23
N GLY A 68 -6.50 -7.66 -9.97
CA GLY A 68 -7.09 -6.34 -10.11
C GLY A 68 -8.26 -6.18 -9.15
N THR A 69 -8.47 -4.97 -8.69
CA THR A 69 -9.68 -4.57 -7.97
C THR A 69 -10.21 -3.27 -8.54
N GLY A 70 -11.48 -3.00 -8.32
CA GLY A 70 -12.09 -1.77 -8.77
C GLY A 70 -13.59 -1.77 -8.53
N PRO A 71 -14.27 -0.68 -8.92
CA PRO A 71 -15.68 -0.48 -8.61
C PRO A 71 -16.63 -1.47 -9.31
N THR A 72 -16.13 -2.18 -10.33
CA THR A 72 -16.86 -3.22 -11.07
C THR A 72 -16.66 -4.63 -10.48
N VAL A 73 -15.77 -4.76 -9.50
CA VAL A 73 -15.49 -5.98 -8.76
C VAL A 73 -16.08 -5.85 -7.35
N ARG A 74 -16.08 -6.92 -6.56
CA ARG A 74 -16.42 -6.87 -5.13
C ARG A 74 -15.53 -5.84 -4.42
N TYR A 75 -16.11 -4.70 -4.01
CA TYR A 75 -15.43 -3.58 -3.34
C TYR A 75 -14.51 -4.00 -2.19
N SER A 76 -14.92 -5.00 -1.42
CA SER A 76 -14.15 -5.46 -0.25
C SER A 76 -12.91 -6.28 -0.59
N ALA A 77 -12.61 -6.59 -1.86
CA ALA A 77 -11.50 -7.46 -2.23
C ALA A 77 -10.12 -6.93 -1.80
N MET A 78 -9.85 -5.62 -1.92
CA MET A 78 -8.58 -5.05 -1.44
C MET A 78 -8.46 -5.01 0.09
N PRO A 79 -9.42 -4.43 0.83
CA PRO A 79 -9.40 -4.47 2.29
C PRO A 79 -9.26 -5.90 2.83
N GLU A 80 -10.03 -6.85 2.31
CA GLU A 80 -9.98 -8.25 2.75
C GLU A 80 -8.63 -8.91 2.50
N MET A 81 -7.92 -8.54 1.42
CA MET A 81 -6.57 -9.02 1.19
C MET A 81 -5.60 -8.48 2.24
N PHE A 82 -5.63 -7.16 2.52
CA PHE A 82 -4.80 -6.56 3.55
C PHE A 82 -5.09 -7.15 4.93
N GLU A 83 -6.37 -7.26 5.29
CA GLU A 83 -6.84 -7.87 6.53
C GLU A 83 -6.40 -9.33 6.65
N SER A 84 -6.54 -10.12 5.59
CA SER A 84 -6.12 -11.53 5.56
C SER A 84 -4.62 -11.66 5.85
N LEU A 85 -3.78 -10.78 5.27
CA LEU A 85 -2.35 -10.74 5.56
C LEU A 85 -2.07 -10.37 7.02
N MET A 86 -2.76 -9.36 7.56
CA MET A 86 -2.62 -8.92 8.95
C MET A 86 -3.07 -9.98 9.96
N PHE A 87 -4.12 -10.74 9.63
CA PHE A 87 -4.60 -11.85 10.45
C PHE A 87 -3.70 -13.08 10.36
N ALA A 88 -3.10 -13.35 9.20
CA ALA A 88 -2.22 -14.49 8.99
C ALA A 88 -0.82 -14.31 9.62
N ALA A 89 -0.36 -13.07 9.81
CA ALA A 89 0.97 -12.75 10.33
C ALA A 89 1.25 -13.36 11.71
N ARG A 90 2.46 -13.91 11.86
CA ARG A 90 2.94 -14.61 13.06
C ARG A 90 4.17 -13.99 13.72
N ARG A 91 4.93 -13.14 13.03
CA ARG A 91 6.20 -12.57 13.51
C ARG A 91 6.33 -11.08 13.23
N GLU A 92 6.19 -10.66 11.98
CA GLU A 92 6.43 -9.27 11.56
C GLU A 92 5.48 -8.86 10.42
N ILE A 93 5.03 -7.61 10.47
CA ILE A 93 4.38 -6.90 9.36
C ILE A 93 5.11 -5.58 9.13
N VAL A 94 5.56 -5.32 7.90
CA VAL A 94 6.11 -4.00 7.52
C VAL A 94 5.35 -3.43 6.34
N LEU A 95 4.79 -2.24 6.56
CA LEU A 95 3.95 -1.50 5.65
C LEU A 95 4.66 -0.24 5.17
N THR A 96 4.57 0.03 3.87
CA THR A 96 4.92 1.32 3.29
C THR A 96 3.74 1.80 2.48
N THR A 97 3.24 3.01 2.77
CA THR A 97 2.16 3.62 2.00
C THR A 97 2.24 5.15 2.09
N PRO A 98 1.97 5.90 1.00
CA PRO A 98 1.83 7.34 1.10
C PRO A 98 0.54 7.76 1.78
N TYR A 99 -0.53 6.98 1.60
CA TYR A 99 -1.89 7.34 2.00
C TYR A 99 -2.47 6.24 2.89
N TYR A 100 -2.94 6.66 4.06
CA TYR A 100 -3.54 5.77 5.05
C TYR A 100 -4.81 6.41 5.60
N VAL A 101 -5.95 5.98 5.05
CA VAL A 101 -7.29 6.38 5.46
C VAL A 101 -8.12 5.09 5.49
N PRO A 102 -7.76 4.16 6.39
CA PRO A 102 -8.33 2.82 6.41
C PRO A 102 -9.83 2.87 6.67
N ASP A 103 -10.52 1.79 6.34
CA ASP A 103 -11.80 1.50 6.98
C ASP A 103 -11.56 0.94 8.40
N GLU A 104 -12.66 0.78 9.14
CA GLU A 104 -12.58 0.34 10.53
C GLU A 104 -12.04 -1.10 10.64
N ALA A 105 -12.39 -1.97 9.69
CA ALA A 105 -11.94 -3.35 9.68
C ALA A 105 -10.42 -3.45 9.51
N MET A 106 -9.84 -2.72 8.54
CA MET A 106 -8.39 -2.73 8.31
C MET A 106 -7.60 -2.06 9.45
N GLN A 107 -8.10 -0.94 10.01
CA GLN A 107 -7.51 -0.31 11.19
C GLN A 107 -7.47 -1.30 12.37
N ASN A 108 -8.60 -1.96 12.64
CA ASN A 108 -8.71 -2.94 13.72
C ASN A 108 -7.82 -4.17 13.49
N ALA A 109 -7.72 -4.67 12.25
CA ALA A 109 -6.87 -5.80 11.91
C ALA A 109 -5.39 -5.51 12.20
N LEU A 110 -4.92 -4.30 11.87
CA LEU A 110 -3.54 -3.89 12.11
C LEU A 110 -3.24 -3.68 13.60
N CYS A 111 -4.13 -3.01 14.32
CA CYS A 111 -4.03 -2.87 15.78
C CYS A 111 -4.07 -4.25 16.47
N ALA A 112 -4.95 -5.15 16.02
CA ALA A 112 -5.03 -6.50 16.54
C ALA A 112 -3.75 -7.31 16.29
N ALA A 113 -3.06 -7.12 15.15
CA ALA A 113 -1.77 -7.74 14.92
C ALA A 113 -0.74 -7.29 15.95
N ALA A 114 -0.62 -5.98 16.18
CA ALA A 114 0.30 -5.45 17.19
C ALA A 114 -0.06 -5.91 18.61
N HIS A 115 -1.34 -5.93 18.99
CA HIS A 115 -1.80 -6.45 20.30
C HIS A 115 -1.46 -7.93 20.52
N ARG A 116 -1.37 -8.74 19.46
CA ARG A 116 -0.94 -10.15 19.53
C ARG A 116 0.57 -10.31 19.70
N GLY A 117 1.33 -9.21 19.74
CA GLY A 117 2.79 -9.21 19.85
C GLY A 117 3.51 -9.37 18.51
N ILE A 118 2.83 -9.11 17.39
CA ILE A 118 3.44 -9.12 16.06
C ILE A 118 4.20 -7.80 15.86
N GLU A 119 5.47 -7.89 15.47
CA GLU A 119 6.30 -6.71 15.18
C GLU A 119 5.72 -5.94 14.00
N THR A 120 5.01 -4.86 14.28
CA THR A 120 4.24 -4.14 13.26
C THR A 120 4.85 -2.77 13.02
N THR A 121 5.27 -2.49 11.79
CA THR A 121 5.88 -1.21 11.40
C THR A 121 5.14 -0.60 10.22
N ILE A 122 4.90 0.71 10.26
CA ILE A 122 4.40 1.47 9.10
C ILE A 122 5.33 2.63 8.80
N VAL A 123 5.68 2.78 7.52
CA VAL A 123 6.44 3.91 6.99
C VAL A 123 5.54 4.79 6.13
N PHE A 124 5.42 6.05 6.53
CA PHE A 124 4.70 7.10 5.83
C PHE A 124 5.68 8.15 5.29
N PRO A 125 5.33 8.94 4.26
CA PRO A 125 6.09 10.14 3.92
C PRO A 125 5.86 11.23 4.98
N ALA A 126 6.94 11.83 5.49
CA ALA A 126 6.84 13.02 6.35
C ALA A 126 6.16 14.17 5.60
N ARG A 127 6.45 14.30 4.31
CA ARG A 127 5.90 15.31 3.40
C ARG A 127 5.04 14.63 2.34
N ASN A 128 3.73 14.81 2.48
CA ASN A 128 2.73 14.32 1.53
C ASN A 128 2.30 15.45 0.58
N ASP A 129 1.96 15.12 -0.66
CA ASP A 129 1.48 16.06 -1.67
C ASP A 129 -0.01 16.41 -1.54
N SER A 130 -0.75 15.67 -0.70
CA SER A 130 -2.09 15.97 -0.20
C SER A 130 -2.08 16.26 1.30
N PHE A 131 -2.28 17.53 1.69
CA PHE A 131 -2.35 17.90 3.10
C PHE A 131 -3.55 17.28 3.83
N VAL A 132 -4.64 17.03 3.09
CA VAL A 132 -5.87 16.44 3.64
C VAL A 132 -5.61 14.98 4.00
N VAL A 133 -5.05 14.20 3.08
CA VAL A 133 -4.69 12.81 3.35
C VAL A 133 -3.64 12.73 4.47
N ALA A 134 -2.66 13.64 4.48
CA ALA A 134 -1.66 13.69 5.55
C ALA A 134 -2.26 13.97 6.94
N ALA A 135 -3.35 14.73 7.01
CA ALA A 135 -4.06 15.00 8.25
C ALA A 135 -4.95 13.81 8.65
N ALA A 136 -5.64 13.20 7.68
CA ALA A 136 -6.44 11.99 7.86
C ALA A 136 -5.59 10.85 8.43
N SER A 137 -4.45 10.54 7.81
CA SER A 137 -3.54 9.49 8.28
C SER A 137 -3.04 9.72 9.70
N ARG A 138 -2.69 10.97 10.03
CA ARG A 138 -2.25 11.34 11.38
C ARG A 138 -3.34 11.25 12.44
N SER A 139 -4.62 11.21 12.06
CA SER A 139 -5.71 10.97 13.03
C SER A 139 -5.64 9.57 13.63
N TYR A 140 -5.15 8.58 12.88
CA TYR A 140 -5.04 7.18 13.31
C TYR A 140 -3.78 6.87 14.12
N TYR A 141 -2.80 7.79 14.16
CA TYR A 141 -1.50 7.53 14.79
C TYR A 141 -1.60 7.19 16.27
N ALA A 142 -2.47 7.88 17.02
CA ALA A 142 -2.61 7.67 18.46
C ALA A 142 -3.03 6.23 18.78
N GLU A 143 -3.98 5.70 18.02
CA GLU A 143 -4.49 4.33 18.21
C GLU A 143 -3.47 3.28 17.77
N LEU A 144 -2.83 3.48 16.62
CA LEU A 144 -1.75 2.61 16.14
C LEU A 144 -0.60 2.52 17.16
N LEU A 145 -0.14 3.68 17.66
CA LEU A 145 0.93 3.75 18.66
C LEU A 145 0.51 3.11 19.99
N ALA A 146 -0.74 3.31 20.42
CA ALA A 146 -1.28 2.66 21.62
C ALA A 146 -1.32 1.13 21.48
N ALA A 147 -1.58 0.63 20.28
CA ALA A 147 -1.57 -0.81 20.00
C ALA A 147 -0.17 -1.43 19.91
N GLY A 148 0.89 -0.61 19.84
CA GLY A 148 2.28 -1.04 19.72
C GLY A 148 2.84 -0.99 18.29
N VAL A 149 2.12 -0.40 17.34
CA VAL A 149 2.62 -0.20 15.97
C VAL A 149 3.74 0.85 15.95
N ARG A 150 4.87 0.51 15.35
CA ARG A 150 6.00 1.43 15.12
C ARG A 150 5.73 2.30 13.90
N ILE A 151 5.65 3.61 14.08
CA ILE A 151 5.39 4.57 13.00
C ILE A 151 6.68 5.33 12.66
N HIS A 152 6.99 5.38 11.37
CA HIS A 152 8.14 6.11 10.83
C HIS A 152 7.68 7.09 9.73
N GLU A 153 8.15 8.34 9.80
CA GLU A 153 7.92 9.35 8.77
C GLU A 153 9.20 9.59 7.95
N TYR A 154 9.24 9.08 6.71
CA TYR A 154 10.34 9.19 5.77
C TYR A 154 10.57 10.63 5.30
N VAL A 155 11.82 11.09 5.39
CA VAL A 155 12.17 12.51 5.10
C VAL A 155 12.89 12.72 3.77
N GLY A 156 13.30 11.65 3.07
CA GLY A 156 14.10 11.74 1.84
C GLY A 156 13.33 12.17 0.58
N GLY A 157 12.04 12.52 0.69
CA GLY A 157 11.17 12.86 -0.45
C GLY A 157 9.72 12.45 -0.21
N LEU A 158 8.91 12.46 -1.26
CA LEU A 158 7.59 11.82 -1.23
C LEU A 158 7.76 10.32 -1.42
N LEU A 159 7.74 9.58 -0.31
CA LEU A 159 7.67 8.12 -0.34
C LEU A 159 6.29 7.68 -0.81
N HIS A 160 6.25 7.05 -1.98
CA HIS A 160 5.04 6.69 -2.70
C HIS A 160 4.91 5.18 -2.95
N THR A 161 5.88 4.37 -2.50
CA THR A 161 5.76 2.91 -2.49
C THR A 161 4.50 2.44 -1.77
N LYS A 162 3.80 1.46 -2.34
CA LYS A 162 2.72 0.71 -1.67
C LYS A 162 3.13 -0.74 -1.57
N SER A 163 3.50 -1.15 -0.36
CA SER A 163 4.03 -2.50 -0.14
C SER A 163 3.70 -3.00 1.26
N VAL A 164 3.48 -4.31 1.38
CA VAL A 164 3.39 -5.05 2.63
C VAL A 164 4.37 -6.20 2.58
N THR A 165 5.18 -6.39 3.61
CA THR A 165 5.92 -7.63 3.83
C THR A 165 5.39 -8.30 5.10
N VAL A 166 5.23 -9.62 5.06
CA VAL A 166 4.74 -10.42 6.19
C VAL A 166 5.68 -11.58 6.43
N ASP A 167 6.12 -11.70 7.68
CA ASP A 167 6.92 -12.79 8.22
C ASP A 167 8.19 -13.12 7.41
N GLY A 168 8.70 -12.21 6.59
CA GLY A 168 9.86 -12.47 5.72
C GLY A 168 9.59 -13.48 4.59
N GLU A 169 8.33 -13.83 4.32
CA GLU A 169 7.95 -14.84 3.31
C GLU A 169 7.02 -14.29 2.23
N ILE A 170 6.17 -13.33 2.58
CA ILE A 170 5.18 -12.75 1.67
C ILE A 170 5.55 -11.29 1.38
N THR A 171 5.42 -10.91 0.11
CA THR A 171 5.41 -9.51 -0.33
C THR A 171 4.14 -9.23 -1.13
N LEU A 172 3.39 -8.22 -0.72
CA LEU A 172 2.36 -7.59 -1.54
C LEU A 172 2.91 -6.26 -2.04
N ILE A 173 2.90 -6.04 -3.35
CA ILE A 173 3.29 -4.77 -3.98
C ILE A 173 2.30 -4.44 -5.09
N GLY A 174 1.95 -3.17 -5.25
CA GLY A 174 1.00 -2.76 -6.27
C GLY A 174 0.71 -1.28 -6.27
N SER A 175 -0.41 -0.91 -6.88
CA SER A 175 -0.87 0.47 -6.95
C SER A 175 -1.77 0.89 -5.79
N ALA A 176 -2.43 -0.07 -5.13
CA ALA A 176 -3.43 0.22 -4.10
C ALA A 176 -2.81 0.89 -2.87
N ASN A 177 -3.34 2.05 -2.50
CA ASN A 177 -3.07 2.62 -1.19
C ASN A 177 -3.99 1.98 -0.14
N MET A 178 -3.73 2.32 1.12
CA MET A 178 -4.53 1.90 2.26
C MET A 178 -5.61 2.95 2.56
N ASP A 179 -6.42 3.29 1.57
CA ASP A 179 -7.49 4.30 1.65
C ASP A 179 -8.79 3.88 0.95
N ARG A 180 -9.89 4.51 1.38
CA ARG A 180 -11.25 4.27 0.85
C ARG A 180 -11.32 4.41 -0.67
N ARG A 181 -10.65 5.40 -1.26
CA ARG A 181 -10.62 5.56 -2.73
C ARG A 181 -10.02 4.36 -3.45
N SER A 182 -8.90 3.84 -2.94
CA SER A 182 -8.26 2.65 -3.52
C SER A 182 -9.12 1.40 -3.37
N PHE A 183 -9.98 1.35 -2.37
CA PHE A 183 -10.90 0.23 -2.12
C PHE A 183 -12.16 0.30 -2.98
N ASP A 184 -12.75 1.50 -3.07
CA ASP A 184 -14.11 1.65 -3.58
C ASP A 184 -14.16 2.20 -5.01
N LEU A 185 -13.18 3.00 -5.43
CA LEU A 185 -13.32 3.84 -6.62
C LEU A 185 -12.23 3.61 -7.67
N ASN A 186 -11.01 3.32 -7.27
CA ASN A 186 -9.90 3.16 -8.19
C ASN A 186 -9.84 1.74 -8.75
N TYR A 187 -9.41 1.64 -10.01
CA TYR A 187 -8.87 0.39 -10.53
C TYR A 187 -7.44 0.23 -10.04
N GLU A 188 -7.18 -0.82 -9.27
CA GLU A 188 -5.88 -1.11 -8.68
C GLU A 188 -5.35 -2.44 -9.19
N ASN A 189 -4.04 -2.52 -9.42
CA ASN A 189 -3.34 -3.74 -9.80
C ASN A 189 -2.28 -4.06 -8.74
N ASN A 190 -2.36 -5.26 -8.17
CA ASN A 190 -1.51 -5.70 -7.09
C ASN A 190 -0.98 -7.11 -7.34
N ILE A 191 0.20 -7.38 -6.80
CA ILE A 191 0.89 -8.65 -6.96
C ILE A 191 1.28 -9.18 -5.58
N LEU A 192 0.75 -10.35 -5.25
CA LEU A 192 1.11 -11.13 -4.08
C LEU A 192 2.21 -12.13 -4.47
N LEU A 193 3.32 -12.08 -3.74
CA LEU A 193 4.52 -12.89 -3.97
C LEU A 193 4.79 -13.72 -2.72
N PHE A 194 5.00 -15.03 -2.88
CA PHE A 194 5.38 -15.93 -1.80
C PHE A 194 6.77 -16.50 -2.07
N ASP A 195 7.78 -15.78 -1.58
CA ASP A 195 9.20 -16.12 -1.72
C ASP A 195 10.03 -15.38 -0.67
N PRO A 196 10.82 -16.09 0.16
CA PRO A 196 11.66 -15.44 1.17
C PRO A 196 12.78 -14.56 0.61
N THR A 197 13.31 -14.88 -0.58
CA THR A 197 14.41 -14.14 -1.19
C THR A 197 13.92 -12.77 -1.66
N VAL A 198 12.82 -12.74 -2.42
CA VAL A 198 12.20 -11.50 -2.89
C VAL A 198 11.69 -10.67 -1.71
N THR A 199 11.12 -11.33 -0.70
CA THR A 199 10.64 -10.63 0.50
C THR A 199 11.79 -10.02 1.29
N ALA A 200 12.94 -10.69 1.38
CA ALA A 200 14.13 -10.10 1.99
C ALA A 200 14.66 -8.88 1.22
N GLU A 201 14.55 -8.85 -0.12
CA GLU A 201 14.92 -7.67 -0.90
C GLU A 201 13.98 -6.49 -0.65
N MET A 202 12.67 -6.73 -0.65
CA MET A 202 11.68 -5.70 -0.31
C MET A 202 11.88 -5.21 1.13
N ARG A 203 12.11 -6.12 2.07
CA ARG A 203 12.33 -5.79 3.48
C ARG A 203 13.57 -4.92 3.69
N ARG A 204 14.66 -5.17 2.93
CA ARG A 204 15.87 -4.35 2.93
C ARG A 204 15.61 -2.94 2.40
N LEU A 205 14.77 -2.83 1.37
CA LEU A 205 14.33 -1.52 0.86
C LEU A 205 13.49 -0.77 1.92
N GLN A 206 12.59 -1.45 2.61
CA GLN A 206 11.82 -0.88 3.72
C GLN A 206 12.71 -0.47 4.90
N GLU A 207 13.73 -1.26 5.24
CA GLU A 207 14.80 -0.91 6.19
C GLU A 207 15.51 0.38 5.83
N HIS A 208 15.82 0.56 4.54
CA HIS A 208 16.43 1.79 4.05
C HIS A 208 15.49 2.99 4.28
N TYR A 209 14.19 2.85 3.98
CA TYR A 209 13.21 3.89 4.28
C TYR A 209 13.16 4.21 5.77
N VAL A 210 13.11 3.19 6.64
CA VAL A 210 13.13 3.37 8.10
C VAL A 210 14.39 4.11 8.56
N SER A 211 15.57 3.78 8.01
CA SER A 211 16.84 4.44 8.36
C SER A 211 16.87 5.93 7.99
N GLN A 212 16.03 6.34 7.03
CA GLN A 212 15.86 7.73 6.59
C GLN A 212 14.52 8.33 7.06
N SER A 213 14.00 7.83 8.18
CA SER A 213 12.74 8.28 8.76
C SER A 213 12.92 8.82 10.16
N ASN A 214 12.06 9.78 10.52
CA ASN A 214 11.89 10.17 11.90
C ASN A 214 10.89 9.21 12.57
N PRO A 215 11.22 8.58 13.71
CA PRO A 215 10.23 7.81 14.46
C PRO A 215 9.17 8.75 15.03
N VAL A 216 7.91 8.31 15.01
CA VAL A 216 6.81 9.01 15.68
C VAL A 216 6.52 8.28 16.98
N THR A 217 6.51 9.02 18.10
CA THR A 217 6.23 8.45 19.42
C THR A 217 4.87 8.88 19.95
N MET A 218 4.34 8.13 20.91
CA MET A 218 3.11 8.49 21.61
C MET A 218 3.23 9.86 22.27
N ASP A 219 4.37 10.19 22.88
CA ASP A 219 4.60 11.51 23.49
C ASP A 219 4.53 12.65 22.47
N MET A 220 5.07 12.47 21.27
CA MET A 220 4.96 13.45 20.19
C MET A 220 3.50 13.68 19.80
N VAL A 221 2.70 12.62 19.69
CA VAL A 221 1.26 12.73 19.39
C VAL A 221 0.50 13.35 20.57
N ALA A 222 0.90 13.03 21.81
CA ALA A 222 0.35 13.54 23.06
C ALA A 222 0.58 15.06 23.25
N THR A 223 1.59 15.64 22.62
CA THR A 223 1.85 17.09 22.62
C THR A 223 1.17 17.86 21.49
N TRP A 224 0.51 17.19 20.54
CA TRP A 224 -0.23 17.90 19.48
C TRP A 224 -1.33 18.80 20.05
N SER A 225 -1.39 20.03 19.56
CA SER A 225 -2.39 21.00 20.00
C SER A 225 -3.82 20.49 19.77
N ALA A 226 -4.74 20.88 20.66
CA ALA A 226 -6.16 20.51 20.53
C ALA A 226 -6.73 20.90 19.15
N ARG A 227 -6.31 22.05 18.61
CA ARG A 227 -6.67 22.50 17.26
C ARG A 227 -6.19 21.53 16.18
N ARG A 228 -4.94 21.06 16.26
CA ARG A 228 -4.38 20.10 15.29
C ARG A 228 -5.14 18.77 15.34
N ARG A 229 -5.41 18.26 16.55
CA ARG A 229 -6.17 17.02 16.73
C ARG A 229 -7.59 17.15 16.19
N LEU A 230 -8.29 18.23 16.52
CA LEU A 230 -9.63 18.51 16.03
C LEU A 230 -9.64 18.54 14.50
N TRP A 231 -8.69 19.25 13.89
CA TRP A 231 -8.56 19.32 12.43
C TRP A 231 -8.35 17.94 11.79
N ASN A 232 -7.39 17.16 12.30
CA ASN A 232 -7.11 15.82 11.80
C ASN A 232 -8.35 14.92 11.90
N ASN A 233 -9.05 14.94 13.04
CA ASN A 233 -10.22 14.09 13.28
C ASN A 233 -11.41 14.53 12.42
N THR A 234 -11.64 15.83 12.24
CA THR A 234 -12.68 16.33 11.34
C THR A 234 -12.42 15.91 9.89
N ILE A 235 -11.16 15.98 9.43
CA ILE A 235 -10.80 15.49 8.11
C ILE A 235 -11.04 13.98 8.00
N ALA A 236 -10.68 13.21 9.02
CA ALA A 236 -10.87 11.76 9.02
C ALA A 236 -12.35 11.36 8.92
N MET A 237 -13.27 12.15 9.50
CA MET A 237 -14.72 11.95 9.32
C MET A 237 -15.17 12.11 7.85
N LEU A 238 -14.43 12.88 7.06
CA LEU A 238 -14.64 13.00 5.61
C LEU A 238 -13.94 11.89 4.82
N GLY A 239 -13.31 10.92 5.51
CA GLY A 239 -12.63 9.76 4.92
C GLY A 239 -13.37 9.02 3.80
N PRO A 240 -14.71 8.84 3.84
CA PRO A 240 -15.44 8.24 2.71
C PRO A 240 -15.37 9.06 1.41
N LEU A 241 -15.02 10.34 1.47
CA LEU A 241 -14.88 11.26 0.32
C LEU A 241 -13.42 11.44 -0.11
N LEU A 242 -12.46 10.90 0.66
CA LEU A 242 -11.01 11.08 0.54
C LEU A 242 -10.31 9.82 0.08
#